data_AF-A0AAW1FV27-F1
#
_entry.id   AF-A0AAW1FV27-F1
#
_cell.length_a   1.000
_cell.length_b   1.000
_cell.length_c   1.000
_cell.angle_alpha   90.00
_cell.angle_beta   90.00
_cell.angle_gamma   90.00
#
_symmetry.space_group_name_H-M   'P 1'
#
loop_
_entity.id
_entity.type
_entity.pdbx_description
1 polymer ?
#
loop_
_entity_poly.entity_id
_entity_poly.type
_entity_poly.pdbx_seq_one_letter_code
_entity_poly.pdbx_strand_id
1 'polypeptide(L)'
;MATKLIYFTVNGTPEQAEFLVDCPAEDVKDLFRCAAEAGPHAILKLYNPKGNIINISPSLEPNSPTSCYKLEVVAADSNSEPLAAELAGALGFDLSSMEKRLQGLEKNILIEAGETPAVVYEMKKQVDSFQEKLESVEHLSWLGLFKDLSEGTHKPSPFYHKRTLHKTRKECEHVREKFLQMSSLEVSEEVRQYLKTPTFDNWQWEDAEIMVLLQVMYTDLDFIAAFNIEPEVLQQFLFEVYRRYNNIPFHNFKHCFLSPRW
;
A
#
# COMPACT_ATOMS: atom_id res chain seq x y z
N MET A 1 -32.59 3.68 -8.59
CA MET A 1 -31.30 3.86 -7.89
C MET A 1 -30.53 4.94 -8.61
N ALA A 2 -29.86 5.87 -7.92
CA ALA A 2 -29.14 6.95 -8.57
C ALA A 2 -27.79 6.43 -9.12
N THR A 3 -27.53 6.64 -10.40
CA THR A 3 -26.25 6.37 -11.05
C THR A 3 -25.49 7.67 -11.28
N LYS A 4 -24.15 7.59 -11.31
CA LYS A 4 -23.25 8.66 -11.71
C LYS A 4 -22.60 8.26 -13.02
N LEU A 5 -22.52 9.21 -13.94
CA LEU A 5 -21.81 9.07 -15.21
C LEU A 5 -20.59 9.98 -15.19
N ILE A 6 -19.42 9.40 -15.43
CA ILE A 6 -18.13 10.06 -15.45
C ILE A 6 -17.49 9.88 -16.82
N TYR A 7 -17.12 10.98 -17.45
CA TYR A 7 -16.36 11.02 -18.71
C TYR A 7 -14.88 11.23 -18.41
N PHE A 8 -14.01 10.44 -19.03
CA PHE A 8 -12.57 10.57 -18.87
C PHE A 8 -11.83 10.14 -20.14
N THR A 9 -10.54 10.46 -20.23
CA THR A 9 -9.68 9.99 -21.32
C THR A 9 -8.60 9.08 -20.77
N VAL A 10 -8.38 7.93 -21.42
CA VAL A 10 -7.25 7.03 -21.17
C VAL A 10 -6.38 7.02 -22.42
N ASN A 11 -5.09 7.34 -22.29
CA ASN A 11 -4.16 7.34 -23.44
C ASN A 11 -4.65 8.15 -24.67
N GLY A 12 -5.45 9.20 -24.43
CA GLY A 12 -6.04 10.04 -25.48
C GLY A 12 -7.37 9.52 -26.04
N THR A 13 -7.80 8.30 -25.67
CA THR A 13 -9.11 7.74 -26.04
C THR A 13 -10.17 8.18 -25.04
N PRO A 14 -11.31 8.74 -25.49
CA PRO A 14 -12.41 9.10 -24.61
C PRO A 14 -13.19 7.86 -24.17
N GLU A 15 -13.42 7.76 -22.87
CA GLU A 15 -14.11 6.69 -22.17
C GLU A 15 -15.18 7.24 -21.22
N GLN A 16 -16.11 6.38 -20.80
CA GLN A 16 -17.12 6.71 -19.81
C GLN A 16 -17.35 5.57 -18.82
N ALA A 17 -17.53 5.93 -17.55
CA ALA A 17 -17.85 5.01 -16.48
C ALA A 17 -19.19 5.38 -15.85
N GLU A 18 -20.08 4.40 -15.76
CA GLU A 18 -21.33 4.52 -15.01
C GLU A 18 -21.31 3.60 -13.80
N PHE A 19 -21.58 4.15 -12.61
CA PHE A 19 -21.64 3.37 -11.37
C PHE A 19 -22.67 3.96 -10.40
N LEU A 20 -23.09 3.16 -9.42
CA LEU A 20 -24.07 3.57 -8.40
C LEU A 20 -23.45 4.52 -7.39
N VAL A 21 -24.24 5.45 -6.83
CA VAL A 21 -23.77 6.39 -5.79
C VAL A 21 -23.22 5.66 -4.56
N ASP A 22 -23.80 4.50 -4.20
CA ASP A 22 -23.42 3.68 -3.05
C ASP A 22 -22.43 2.55 -3.40
N CYS A 23 -21.81 2.62 -4.58
CA CYS A 23 -20.81 1.63 -5.02
C CYS A 23 -19.59 1.65 -4.07
N PRO A 24 -19.03 0.50 -3.68
CA PRO A 24 -17.79 0.42 -2.93
C PRO A 24 -16.63 1.13 -3.65
N ALA A 25 -15.72 1.75 -2.90
CA ALA A 25 -14.61 2.50 -3.51
C ALA A 25 -13.64 1.61 -4.29
N GLU A 26 -13.42 0.36 -3.87
CA GLU A 26 -12.59 -0.59 -4.61
C GLU A 26 -13.27 -0.99 -5.94
N ASP A 27 -14.58 -1.23 -5.97
CA ASP A 27 -15.33 -1.51 -7.20
C ASP A 27 -15.24 -0.34 -8.20
N VAL A 28 -15.29 0.91 -7.72
CA VAL A 28 -15.07 2.09 -8.57
C VAL A 28 -13.63 2.11 -9.09
N LYS A 29 -12.62 1.79 -8.27
CA LYS A 29 -11.23 1.70 -8.74
C LYS A 29 -11.05 0.59 -9.78
N ASP A 30 -11.65 -0.57 -9.57
CA ASP A 30 -11.62 -1.69 -10.51
C ASP A 30 -12.27 -1.34 -11.84
N LEU A 31 -13.39 -0.62 -11.83
CA LEU A 31 -14.03 -0.12 -13.05
C LEU A 31 -13.08 0.75 -13.87
N PHE A 32 -12.35 1.66 -13.22
CA PHE A 32 -11.37 2.51 -13.90
C PHE A 32 -10.13 1.71 -14.35
N ARG A 33 -9.71 0.67 -13.62
CA ARG A 33 -8.66 -0.27 -14.07
C ARG A 33 -9.08 -1.01 -15.33
N CYS A 34 -10.30 -1.54 -15.36
CA CYS A 34 -10.85 -2.20 -16.54
C CYS A 34 -10.90 -1.25 -17.74
N ALA A 35 -11.36 -0.01 -17.56
CA ALA A 35 -11.39 0.99 -18.62
C ALA A 35 -9.99 1.40 -19.11
N ALA A 36 -8.97 1.28 -18.26
CA ALA A 36 -7.58 1.54 -18.61
C ALA A 36 -6.84 0.33 -19.19
N GLU A 37 -7.51 -0.83 -19.31
CA GLU A 37 -6.88 -2.12 -19.63
C GLU A 37 -5.70 -2.44 -18.70
N ALA A 38 -5.76 -1.96 -17.46
CA ALA A 38 -4.68 -2.06 -16.50
C ALA A 38 -4.85 -3.30 -15.59
N GLY A 39 -3.72 -3.84 -15.13
CA GLY A 39 -3.70 -4.97 -14.20
C GLY A 39 -4.40 -4.68 -12.86
N PRO A 40 -4.77 -5.71 -12.08
CA PRO A 40 -5.57 -5.58 -10.85
C PRO A 40 -4.90 -4.72 -9.77
N HIS A 41 -3.57 -4.65 -9.77
CA HIS A 41 -2.79 -3.89 -8.79
C HIS A 41 -2.15 -2.63 -9.39
N ALA A 42 -2.46 -2.29 -10.64
CA ALA A 42 -1.92 -1.11 -11.28
C ALA A 42 -2.28 0.17 -10.50
N ILE A 43 -1.31 1.07 -10.42
CA ILE A 43 -1.49 2.37 -9.78
C ILE A 43 -2.06 3.33 -10.81
N LEU A 44 -3.25 3.86 -10.53
CA LEU A 44 -3.96 4.80 -11.38
C LEU A 44 -3.99 6.19 -10.74
N LYS A 45 -3.83 7.24 -11.55
CA LYS A 45 -4.06 8.63 -11.13
C LYS A 45 -5.06 9.28 -12.08
N LEU A 46 -6.10 9.88 -11.48
CA LEU A 46 -7.14 10.61 -12.20
C LEU A 46 -6.91 12.10 -11.99
N TYR A 47 -6.97 12.88 -13.07
CA TYR A 47 -6.76 14.32 -13.06
C TYR A 47 -8.00 15.05 -13.54
N ASN A 48 -8.31 16.17 -12.91
CA ASN A 48 -9.35 17.06 -13.39
C ASN A 48 -8.85 17.93 -14.58
N PRO A 49 -9.73 18.69 -15.27
CA PRO A 49 -9.32 19.53 -16.39
C PRO A 49 -8.34 20.66 -16.01
N LYS A 50 -8.18 20.96 -14.72
CA LYS A 50 -7.22 21.94 -14.20
C LYS A 50 -5.84 21.32 -13.94
N GLY A 51 -5.69 20.00 -14.13
CA GLY A 51 -4.46 19.26 -13.86
C GLY A 51 -4.28 18.81 -12.41
N ASN A 52 -5.28 18.97 -11.54
CA ASN A 52 -5.19 18.49 -10.16
C ASN A 52 -5.58 17.01 -10.09
N ILE A 53 -4.85 16.24 -9.30
CA ILE A 53 -5.18 14.85 -8.99
C ILE A 53 -6.45 14.80 -8.14
N ILE A 54 -7.33 13.86 -8.47
CA ILE A 54 -8.58 13.58 -7.78
C ILE A 54 -8.66 12.10 -7.41
N ASN A 55 -9.21 11.80 -6.25
CA ASN A 55 -9.31 10.44 -5.75
C ASN A 55 -10.40 9.65 -6.49
N ILE A 56 -10.04 8.49 -7.05
CA ILE A 56 -10.99 7.56 -7.66
C ILE A 56 -11.83 6.96 -6.56
N SER A 57 -13.09 7.39 -6.49
CA SER A 57 -13.99 7.07 -5.39
C SER A 57 -15.45 7.29 -5.79
N PRO A 58 -16.42 6.76 -5.02
CA PRO A 58 -17.84 6.94 -5.30
C PRO A 58 -18.27 8.41 -5.17
N SER A 59 -17.48 9.23 -4.46
CA SER A 59 -17.69 10.67 -4.30
C SER A 59 -17.25 11.50 -5.51
N LEU A 60 -16.80 10.90 -6.61
CA LEU A 60 -16.50 11.63 -7.83
C LEU A 60 -17.72 12.45 -8.30
N GLU A 61 -17.46 13.69 -8.71
CA GLU A 61 -18.48 14.59 -9.23
C GLU A 61 -18.76 14.28 -10.70
N PRO A 62 -20.04 14.15 -11.10
CA PRO A 62 -20.43 14.02 -12.50
C PRO A 62 -19.89 15.17 -13.35
N ASN A 63 -19.40 14.85 -14.55
CA ASN A 63 -18.84 15.83 -15.48
C ASN A 63 -19.47 15.67 -16.89
N SER A 64 -18.90 16.36 -17.87
CA SER A 64 -19.34 16.34 -19.27
C SER A 64 -18.21 15.91 -20.21
N PRO A 65 -18.51 15.53 -21.46
CA PRO A 65 -17.47 15.24 -22.46
C PRO A 65 -16.49 16.41 -22.68
N THR A 66 -16.94 17.65 -22.48
CA THR A 66 -16.13 18.87 -22.62
C THR A 66 -15.29 19.19 -21.37
N SER A 67 -15.55 18.52 -20.25
CA SER A 67 -14.86 18.68 -18.96
C SER A 67 -14.39 17.32 -18.42
N CYS A 68 -13.98 16.44 -19.34
CA CYS A 68 -13.57 15.08 -19.02
C CYS A 68 -12.34 15.05 -18.11
N TYR A 69 -12.27 14.03 -17.27
CA TYR A 69 -11.07 13.75 -16.47
C TYR A 69 -10.01 13.08 -17.32
N LYS A 70 -8.76 13.10 -16.90
CA LYS A 70 -7.66 12.36 -17.53
C LYS A 70 -7.25 11.23 -16.60
N LEU A 71 -7.29 9.99 -17.07
CA LEU A 71 -6.83 8.82 -16.33
C LEU A 71 -5.44 8.41 -16.84
N GLU A 72 -4.50 8.23 -15.93
CA GLU A 72 -3.15 7.75 -16.22
C GLU A 72 -2.82 6.50 -15.41
N VAL A 73 -2.24 5.51 -16.08
CA VAL A 73 -1.63 4.34 -15.44
C VAL A 73 -0.18 4.70 -15.13
N VAL A 74 0.11 4.94 -13.85
CA VAL A 74 1.43 5.44 -13.42
C VAL A 74 2.39 4.34 -13.02
N ALA A 75 1.88 3.16 -12.66
CA ALA A 75 2.64 1.94 -12.49
C ALA A 75 1.77 0.74 -12.88
N ALA A 76 2.35 -0.19 -13.63
CA ALA A 76 1.70 -1.43 -14.04
C ALA A 76 2.73 -2.55 -14.01
N ASP A 77 2.28 -3.80 -14.02
CA ASP A 77 3.17 -4.91 -14.28
C ASP A 77 3.84 -4.63 -15.62
N SER A 78 5.16 -4.81 -15.70
CA SER A 78 5.80 -4.94 -17.00
C SER A 78 4.96 -5.94 -17.76
N ASN A 79 4.49 -5.62 -18.95
CA ASN A 79 4.03 -6.66 -19.86
C ASN A 79 5.25 -7.57 -20.05
N SER A 80 5.40 -8.59 -19.21
CA SER A 80 6.33 -9.66 -19.44
C SER A 80 5.90 -10.15 -20.80
N GLU A 81 6.75 -9.89 -21.79
CA GLU A 81 6.49 -10.24 -23.16
C GLU A 81 5.87 -11.63 -23.23
N PRO A 82 5.05 -11.92 -24.25
CA PRO A 82 4.67 -13.29 -24.57
C PRO A 82 5.89 -14.23 -24.65
N LEU A 83 7.11 -13.70 -24.82
CA LEU A 83 8.38 -14.39 -24.79
C LEU A 83 8.72 -15.09 -23.45
N ALA A 84 8.39 -14.52 -22.28
CA ALA A 84 8.65 -15.18 -20.99
C ALA A 84 7.69 -16.35 -20.73
N ALA A 85 6.43 -16.18 -21.12
CA ALA A 85 5.42 -17.24 -21.06
C ALA A 85 5.66 -18.33 -22.13
N GLU A 86 6.10 -17.95 -23.34
CA GLU A 86 6.50 -18.89 -24.40
C GLU A 86 7.78 -19.64 -24.05
N LEU A 87 8.80 -18.98 -23.47
CA LEU A 87 10.03 -19.66 -23.04
C LEU A 87 9.79 -20.59 -21.85
N ALA A 88 8.95 -20.19 -20.89
CA ALA A 88 8.53 -21.06 -19.79
C ALA A 88 7.75 -22.29 -20.30
N GLY A 89 6.84 -22.09 -21.27
CA GLY A 89 6.13 -23.16 -21.95
C GLY A 89 7.02 -24.08 -22.80
N ALA A 90 7.98 -23.51 -23.54
CA ALA A 90 8.91 -24.23 -24.42
C ALA A 90 9.98 -25.01 -23.64
N LEU A 91 10.36 -24.54 -22.44
CA LEU A 91 11.30 -25.22 -21.54
C LEU A 91 10.60 -26.16 -20.53
N GLY A 92 9.27 -26.28 -20.58
CA GLY A 92 8.48 -27.17 -19.73
C GLY A 92 8.37 -26.72 -18.27
N PHE A 93 8.68 -25.46 -17.98
CA PHE A 93 8.52 -24.85 -16.65
C PHE A 93 7.10 -24.27 -16.53
N ASP A 94 6.13 -25.11 -16.19
CA ASP A 94 4.83 -24.64 -15.71
C ASP A 94 5.00 -24.04 -14.32
N LEU A 95 5.27 -22.73 -14.29
CA LEU A 95 5.43 -21.93 -13.07
C LEU A 95 4.23 -22.07 -12.12
N SER A 96 3.00 -22.22 -12.65
CA SER A 96 1.81 -22.37 -11.81
C SER A 96 1.72 -23.76 -11.16
N SER A 97 2.21 -24.80 -11.85
CA SER A 97 2.36 -26.15 -11.28
C SER A 97 3.45 -26.18 -10.21
N MET A 98 4.57 -25.49 -10.43
CA MET A 98 5.61 -25.33 -9.41
C MET A 98 5.11 -24.56 -8.20
N GLU A 99 4.37 -23.46 -8.39
CA GLU A 99 3.77 -22.68 -7.31
C GLU A 99 2.77 -23.51 -6.49
N LYS A 100 1.87 -24.25 -7.15
CA LYS A 100 0.95 -25.17 -6.46
C LYS A 100 1.67 -26.28 -5.70
N ARG A 101 2.78 -26.79 -6.25
CA ARG A 101 3.62 -27.78 -5.56
C ARG A 101 4.37 -27.17 -4.39
N LEU A 102 4.86 -25.94 -4.50
CA LEU A 102 5.49 -25.19 -3.42
C LEU A 102 4.50 -24.91 -2.30
N GLN A 103 3.31 -24.39 -2.60
CA GLN A 103 2.23 -24.21 -1.62
C GLN A 103 1.83 -25.55 -0.95
N GLY A 104 1.80 -26.64 -1.72
CA GLY A 104 1.57 -27.98 -1.19
C GLY A 104 2.69 -28.46 -0.26
N LEU A 105 3.95 -28.20 -0.61
CA LEU A 105 5.11 -28.55 0.21
C LEU A 105 5.22 -27.66 1.46
N GLU A 106 4.95 -26.37 1.37
CA GLU A 106 4.88 -25.46 2.53
C GLU A 106 3.78 -25.90 3.50
N LYS A 107 2.62 -26.28 2.97
CA LYS A 107 1.52 -26.85 3.77
C LYS A 107 1.89 -28.19 4.40
N ASN A 108 2.66 -29.03 3.71
CA ASN A 108 3.15 -30.31 4.25
C ASN A 108 4.28 -30.15 5.27
N ILE A 109 5.20 -29.20 5.09
CA ILE A 109 6.25 -28.85 6.05
C ILE A 109 5.63 -28.29 7.34
N LEU A 110 4.54 -27.52 7.22
CA LEU A 110 3.76 -27.06 8.37
C LEU A 110 3.09 -28.22 9.15
N ILE A 111 2.82 -29.34 8.48
CA ILE A 111 2.21 -30.54 9.08
C ILE A 111 3.28 -31.48 9.68
N GLU A 112 4.46 -31.62 9.05
CA GLU A 112 5.52 -32.53 9.51
C GLU A 112 6.42 -31.97 10.63
N ALA A 113 6.54 -30.64 10.77
CA ALA A 113 7.35 -30.02 11.84
C ALA A 113 6.65 -29.90 13.21
N GLY A 114 5.51 -30.59 13.38
CA GLY A 114 4.72 -30.56 14.60
C GLY A 114 3.72 -29.43 14.58
N GLU A 115 2.43 -29.79 14.56
CA GLU A 115 1.35 -28.88 14.90
C GLU A 115 1.77 -28.08 16.13
N THR A 116 1.93 -26.75 16.01
CA THR A 116 1.90 -25.90 17.20
C THR A 116 0.63 -26.31 17.93
N PRO A 117 0.71 -26.86 19.16
CA PRO A 117 -0.45 -27.41 19.84
C PRO A 117 -1.59 -26.40 19.78
N ALA A 118 -2.85 -26.83 19.64
CA ALA A 118 -3.99 -25.90 19.59
C ALA A 118 -3.96 -24.88 20.75
N VAL A 119 -3.40 -25.30 21.90
CA VAL A 119 -3.08 -24.46 23.06
C VAL A 119 -2.08 -23.34 22.76
N VAL A 120 -1.01 -23.59 21.99
CA VAL A 120 -0.01 -22.59 21.58
C VAL A 120 -0.59 -21.61 20.58
N TYR A 121 -1.43 -22.07 19.64
CA TYR A 121 -2.14 -21.17 18.72
C TYR A 121 -3.14 -20.29 19.47
N GLU A 122 -3.91 -20.89 20.40
CA GLU A 122 -4.84 -20.16 21.26
C GLU A 122 -4.10 -19.20 22.21
N MET A 123 -2.96 -19.60 22.77
CA MET A 123 -2.09 -18.73 23.57
C MET A 123 -1.57 -17.57 22.73
N LYS A 124 -1.07 -17.82 21.52
CA LYS A 124 -0.62 -16.75 20.61
C LYS A 124 -1.76 -15.79 20.30
N LYS A 125 -2.96 -16.31 20.01
CA LYS A 125 -4.15 -15.49 19.77
C LYS A 125 -4.56 -14.68 21.01
N GLN A 126 -4.46 -15.26 22.20
CA GLN A 126 -4.75 -14.57 23.46
C GLN A 126 -3.69 -13.52 23.80
N VAL A 127 -2.41 -13.81 23.56
CA VAL A 127 -1.29 -12.87 23.72
C VAL A 127 -1.41 -11.73 22.73
N ASP A 128 -1.68 -12.02 21.45
CA ASP A 128 -1.91 -11.03 20.41
C ASP A 128 -3.13 -10.16 20.75
N SER A 129 -4.23 -10.76 21.22
CA SER A 129 -5.43 -10.04 21.67
C SER A 129 -5.17 -9.21 22.93
N PHE A 130 -4.32 -9.71 23.84
CA PHE A 130 -3.93 -8.98 25.05
C PHE A 130 -3.00 -7.82 24.70
N GLN A 131 -2.04 -8.02 23.80
CA GLN A 131 -1.17 -6.98 23.27
C GLN A 131 -1.99 -5.91 22.54
N GLU A 132 -2.94 -6.31 21.68
CA GLU A 132 -3.85 -5.39 20.99
C GLU A 132 -4.70 -4.59 21.99
N LYS A 133 -5.22 -5.25 23.04
CA LYS A 133 -5.91 -4.56 24.15
C LYS A 133 -4.97 -3.63 24.92
N LEU A 134 -3.72 -4.02 25.16
CA LEU A 134 -2.74 -3.19 25.87
C LEU A 134 -2.35 -1.95 25.05
N GLU A 135 -2.17 -2.13 23.73
CA GLU A 135 -1.82 -1.07 22.78
C GLU A 135 -3.00 -0.13 22.47
N SER A 136 -4.24 -0.64 22.54
CA SER A 136 -5.47 0.15 22.33
C SER A 136 -6.00 0.83 23.59
N VAL A 137 -5.56 0.41 24.78
CA VAL A 137 -6.01 0.99 26.05
C VAL A 137 -5.01 2.04 26.54
N GLU A 138 -5.26 3.30 26.15
CA GLU A 138 -4.45 4.50 26.54
C GLU A 138 -4.30 4.70 28.07
N HIS A 139 -5.13 4.07 28.91
CA HIS A 139 -5.13 4.28 30.36
C HIS A 139 -4.41 3.19 31.18
N LEU A 140 -3.75 2.20 30.58
CA LEU A 140 -2.88 1.30 31.37
C LEU A 140 -1.49 1.88 31.65
N SER A 141 -1.22 3.11 31.18
CA SER A 141 -0.22 3.98 31.82
C SER A 141 -0.54 4.25 33.31
N TRP A 142 -1.79 4.01 33.77
CA TRP A 142 -2.16 4.05 35.19
C TRP A 142 -1.81 2.77 35.97
N LEU A 143 -1.59 1.62 35.33
CA LEU A 143 -1.26 0.37 36.04
C LEU A 143 0.15 0.37 36.65
N GLY A 144 0.91 1.45 36.52
CA GLY A 144 2.03 1.73 37.42
C GLY A 144 3.23 0.79 37.28
N LEU A 145 3.25 -0.15 36.34
CA LEU A 145 4.31 -1.17 36.25
C LEU A 145 5.71 -0.62 35.89
N PHE A 146 5.83 0.68 35.56
CA PHE A 146 7.11 1.36 35.38
C PHE A 146 7.23 2.71 36.11
N LYS A 147 6.33 3.03 37.05
CA LYS A 147 6.32 4.34 37.72
C LYS A 147 6.62 4.31 39.22
N ASP A 148 7.24 3.24 39.71
CA ASP A 148 8.09 3.36 40.88
C ASP A 148 9.49 3.71 40.39
N LEU A 149 9.84 5.01 40.47
CA LEU A 149 11.19 5.54 40.76
C LEU A 149 11.41 7.02 40.39
N SER A 150 10.41 7.80 39.96
CA SER A 150 10.59 9.27 39.92
C SER A 150 9.34 10.06 40.28
N GLU A 151 9.35 10.64 41.49
CA GLU A 151 8.53 11.78 41.86
C GLU A 151 8.85 12.95 40.93
N GLY A 152 7.87 13.34 40.12
CA GLY A 152 8.01 14.46 39.19
C GLY A 152 6.73 14.65 38.39
N THR A 153 5.89 15.58 38.85
CA THR A 153 4.62 15.98 38.27
C THR A 153 4.80 16.61 36.88
N HIS A 154 4.88 15.80 35.82
CA HIS A 154 4.69 16.28 34.45
C HIS A 154 3.27 15.97 33.98
N LYS A 155 2.44 17.02 33.85
CA LYS A 155 1.15 16.97 33.15
C LYS A 155 1.42 16.85 31.64
N PRO A 156 0.96 15.81 30.93
CA PRO A 156 1.12 15.75 29.48
C PRO A 156 0.16 16.73 28.77
N SER A 157 0.58 17.25 27.62
CA SER A 157 -0.10 18.29 26.81
C SER A 157 -1.56 17.94 26.42
N PRO A 158 -2.53 18.88 26.42
CA PRO A 158 -3.95 18.58 26.21
C PRO A 158 -4.32 18.12 24.79
N PHE A 159 -3.39 18.18 23.83
CA PHE A 159 -3.73 18.17 22.40
C PHE A 159 -3.87 16.77 21.76
N TYR A 160 -3.42 15.70 22.43
CA TYR A 160 -3.31 14.36 21.80
C TYR A 160 -4.07 13.22 22.51
N HIS A 161 -4.76 13.48 23.61
CA HIS A 161 -5.30 12.45 24.52
C HIS A 161 -6.56 11.70 24.04
N LYS A 162 -6.95 11.79 22.75
CA LYS A 162 -8.23 11.21 22.28
C LYS A 162 -8.18 10.57 20.89
N ARG A 163 -7.02 10.43 20.27
CA ARG A 163 -6.87 9.74 18.98
C ARG A 163 -5.87 8.63 19.16
N THR A 164 -6.25 7.41 18.78
CA THR A 164 -5.32 6.29 18.63
C THR A 164 -4.15 6.74 17.76
N LEU A 165 -3.02 7.06 18.41
CA LEU A 165 -1.81 7.56 17.74
C LEU A 165 -1.14 6.45 16.94
N HIS A 166 -1.38 5.20 17.31
CA HIS A 166 -0.89 4.02 16.63
C HIS A 166 -1.87 3.54 15.57
N LYS A 167 -1.31 3.11 14.44
CA LYS A 167 -2.06 2.41 13.40
C LYS A 167 -2.51 1.05 13.95
N THR A 168 -3.71 0.62 13.61
CA THR A 168 -4.18 -0.70 14.04
C THR A 168 -3.39 -1.79 13.32
N ARG A 169 -3.35 -2.99 13.90
CA ARG A 169 -2.73 -4.16 13.26
C ARG A 169 -3.36 -4.45 11.90
N LYS A 170 -4.69 -4.38 11.80
CA LYS A 170 -5.44 -4.58 10.55
C LYS A 170 -5.07 -3.55 9.48
N GLU A 171 -4.96 -2.27 9.84
CA GLU A 171 -4.50 -1.23 8.91
C GLU A 171 -3.09 -1.51 8.40
N CYS A 172 -2.18 -1.94 9.28
CA CYS A 172 -0.82 -2.26 8.89
C CYS A 172 -0.75 -3.49 7.97
N GLU A 173 -1.48 -4.56 8.29
CA GLU A 173 -1.53 -5.77 7.47
C GLU A 173 -2.11 -5.48 6.08
N HIS A 174 -3.18 -4.68 6.01
CA HIS A 174 -3.79 -4.25 4.74
C HIS A 174 -2.82 -3.45 3.87
N VAL A 175 -2.09 -2.50 4.46
CA VAL A 175 -1.08 -1.72 3.71
C VAL A 175 0.09 -2.60 3.28
N ARG A 176 0.51 -3.56 4.11
CA ARG A 176 1.56 -4.53 3.76
C ARG A 176 1.17 -5.37 2.54
N GLU A 177 -0.04 -5.91 2.55
CA GLU A 177 -0.55 -6.74 1.47
C GLU A 177 -0.60 -5.96 0.15
N LYS A 178 -1.21 -4.75 0.17
CA LYS A 178 -1.22 -3.85 -1.00
C LYS A 178 0.19 -3.52 -1.49
N PHE A 179 1.11 -3.21 -0.59
CA PHE A 179 2.48 -2.89 -0.94
C PHE A 179 3.18 -4.06 -1.65
N LEU A 180 3.10 -5.27 -1.10
CA LEU A 180 3.74 -6.45 -1.70
C LEU A 180 3.15 -6.76 -3.08
N GLN A 181 1.82 -6.64 -3.24
CA GLN A 181 1.14 -6.80 -4.53
C GLN A 181 1.61 -5.79 -5.59
N MET A 182 1.98 -4.57 -5.18
CA MET A 182 2.46 -3.51 -6.07
C MET A 182 3.98 -3.47 -6.22
N SER A 183 4.73 -4.25 -5.44
CA SER A 183 6.18 -4.13 -5.34
C SER A 183 6.95 -4.57 -6.59
N SER A 184 6.31 -5.33 -7.48
CA SER A 184 6.84 -5.75 -8.78
C SER A 184 6.50 -4.79 -9.93
N LEU A 185 5.66 -3.78 -9.70
CA LEU A 185 5.20 -2.90 -10.76
C LEU A 185 6.33 -2.00 -11.29
N GLU A 186 6.34 -1.78 -12.60
CA GLU A 186 7.18 -0.78 -13.22
C GLU A 186 6.51 0.59 -13.13
N VAL A 187 7.15 1.50 -12.38
CA VAL A 187 6.74 2.90 -12.30
C VAL A 187 7.19 3.63 -13.57
N SER A 188 6.26 4.35 -14.19
CA SER A 188 6.46 5.17 -15.40
C SER A 188 7.61 6.17 -15.25
N GLU A 189 8.30 6.45 -16.36
CA GLU A 189 9.45 7.35 -16.37
C GLU A 189 9.05 8.78 -15.98
N GLU A 190 7.85 9.22 -16.36
CA GLU A 190 7.30 10.52 -15.98
C GLU A 190 7.23 10.67 -14.46
N VAL A 191 6.77 9.62 -13.76
CA VAL A 191 6.72 9.62 -12.29
C VAL A 191 8.10 9.51 -11.68
N ARG A 192 9.01 8.70 -12.24
CA ARG A 192 10.41 8.62 -11.79
C ARG A 192 11.11 9.97 -11.87
N GLN A 193 10.88 10.72 -12.95
CA GLN A 193 11.43 12.08 -13.10
C GLN A 193 10.76 13.07 -12.16
N TYR A 194 9.43 13.02 -12.02
CA TYR A 194 8.71 13.88 -11.08
C TYR A 194 9.15 13.66 -9.62
N LEU A 195 9.44 12.41 -9.25
CA LEU A 195 9.96 12.02 -7.94
C LEU A 195 11.31 12.68 -7.59
N LYS A 196 12.09 13.05 -8.60
CA LYS A 196 13.38 13.74 -8.45
C LYS A 196 13.23 15.26 -8.29
N THR A 197 11.99 15.78 -8.34
CA THR A 197 11.73 17.22 -8.22
C THR A 197 11.36 17.62 -6.80
N PRO A 198 11.76 18.82 -6.34
CA PRO A 198 11.35 19.33 -5.02
C PRO A 198 9.86 19.68 -4.95
N THR A 199 9.17 19.65 -6.09
CA THR A 199 7.73 19.91 -6.23
C THR A 199 6.87 18.66 -6.08
N PHE A 200 7.49 17.48 -5.88
CA PHE A 200 6.77 16.23 -5.71
C PHE A 200 5.80 16.29 -4.51
N ASP A 201 4.51 16.09 -4.77
CA ASP A 201 3.48 16.05 -3.74
C ASP A 201 3.19 14.62 -3.29
N ASN A 202 3.75 14.25 -2.13
CA ASN A 202 3.57 12.95 -1.50
C ASN A 202 2.13 12.71 -1.00
N TRP A 203 1.33 13.76 -0.79
CA TRP A 203 -0.04 13.59 -0.28
C TRP A 203 -0.97 12.95 -1.30
N GLN A 204 -0.60 12.97 -2.59
CA GLN A 204 -1.34 12.36 -3.70
C GLN A 204 -1.19 10.83 -3.79
N TRP A 205 -0.34 10.25 -2.94
CA TRP A 205 -0.01 8.83 -2.97
C TRP A 205 -0.46 8.13 -1.69
N GLU A 206 -1.00 6.93 -1.81
CA GLU A 206 -1.35 6.09 -0.66
C GLU A 206 -0.08 5.56 0.03
N ASP A 207 -0.18 5.16 1.31
CA ASP A 207 0.99 4.73 2.07
C ASP A 207 1.73 3.54 1.43
N ALA A 208 0.98 2.58 0.85
CA ALA A 208 1.55 1.47 0.11
C ALA A 208 2.25 1.92 -1.19
N GLU A 209 1.68 2.89 -1.91
CA GLU A 209 2.27 3.45 -3.13
C GLU A 209 3.56 4.23 -2.81
N ILE A 210 3.58 4.99 -1.70
CA ILE A 210 4.79 5.68 -1.21
C ILE A 210 5.92 4.67 -0.94
N MET A 211 5.60 3.49 -0.40
CA MET A 211 6.61 2.45 -0.20
C MET A 211 7.15 1.89 -1.52
N VAL A 212 6.31 1.75 -2.56
CA VAL A 212 6.78 1.40 -3.92
C VAL A 212 7.71 2.49 -4.46
N LEU A 213 7.36 3.77 -4.30
CA LEU A 213 8.23 4.87 -4.71
C LEU A 213 9.57 4.89 -3.96
N LEU A 214 9.58 4.57 -2.66
CA LEU A 214 10.81 4.40 -1.90
C LEU A 214 11.65 3.24 -2.45
N GLN A 215 11.04 2.11 -2.80
CA GLN A 215 11.76 1.00 -3.43
C GLN A 215 12.40 1.45 -4.76
N VAL A 216 11.67 2.20 -5.59
CA VAL A 216 12.21 2.79 -6.83
C VAL A 216 13.42 3.68 -6.56
N MET A 217 13.39 4.52 -5.52
CA MET A 217 14.55 5.35 -5.14
C MET A 217 15.79 4.52 -4.81
N TYR A 218 15.63 3.42 -4.06
CA TYR A 218 16.74 2.52 -3.73
C TYR A 218 17.35 1.87 -4.99
N THR A 219 16.51 1.51 -5.95
CA THR A 219 16.93 0.98 -7.25
C THR A 219 17.64 2.04 -8.10
N ASP A 220 17.04 3.22 -8.26
CA ASP A 220 17.56 4.32 -9.08
C ASP A 220 18.89 4.88 -8.54
N LEU A 221 19.11 4.83 -7.22
CA LEU A 221 20.37 5.20 -6.56
C LEU A 221 21.41 4.07 -6.52
N ASP A 222 21.09 2.92 -7.14
CA ASP A 222 21.94 1.73 -7.22
C ASP A 222 22.31 1.13 -5.84
N PHE A 223 21.57 1.45 -4.79
CA PHE A 223 21.85 0.95 -3.43
C PHE A 223 21.61 -0.56 -3.30
N ILE A 224 20.66 -1.10 -4.07
CA ILE A 224 20.37 -2.53 -4.07
C ILE A 224 21.62 -3.31 -4.51
N ALA A 225 22.21 -2.94 -5.65
CA ALA A 225 23.40 -3.62 -6.15
C ALA A 225 24.65 -3.28 -5.32
N ALA A 226 24.83 -2.00 -4.96
CA ALA A 226 26.02 -1.56 -4.22
C ALA A 226 26.17 -2.22 -2.84
N PHE A 227 25.05 -2.50 -2.16
CA PHE A 227 25.04 -3.11 -0.84
C PHE A 227 24.53 -4.56 -0.81
N ASN A 228 24.25 -5.15 -1.99
CA ASN A 228 23.69 -6.49 -2.13
C ASN A 228 22.45 -6.70 -1.25
N ILE A 229 21.51 -5.76 -1.34
CA ILE A 229 20.26 -5.79 -0.56
C ILE A 229 19.28 -6.70 -1.30
N GLU A 230 18.82 -7.76 -0.65
CA GLU A 230 17.76 -8.61 -1.19
C GLU A 230 16.43 -7.83 -1.26
N PRO A 231 15.64 -7.95 -2.35
CA PRO A 231 14.38 -7.23 -2.50
C PRO A 231 13.42 -7.42 -1.33
N GLU A 232 13.30 -8.65 -0.82
CA GLU A 232 12.44 -9.01 0.30
C GLU A 232 12.89 -8.33 1.60
N VAL A 233 14.20 -8.18 1.79
CA VAL A 233 14.78 -7.48 2.95
C VAL A 233 14.47 -5.99 2.87
N LEU A 234 14.60 -5.37 1.70
CA LEU A 234 14.23 -3.97 1.50
C LEU A 234 12.73 -3.75 1.75
N GLN A 235 11.87 -4.60 1.19
CA GLN A 235 10.43 -4.54 1.37
C GLN A 235 10.03 -4.66 2.85
N GLN A 236 10.62 -5.64 3.56
CA GLN A 236 10.37 -5.81 4.98
C GLN A 236 10.89 -4.62 5.80
N PHE A 237 12.06 -4.08 5.46
CA PHE A 237 12.60 -2.88 6.10
C PHE A 237 11.67 -1.67 5.93
N LEU A 238 11.23 -1.38 4.70
CA LEU A 238 10.31 -0.27 4.42
C LEU A 238 8.99 -0.43 5.19
N PHE A 239 8.46 -1.66 5.25
CA PHE A 239 7.23 -1.94 6.00
C PHE A 239 7.42 -1.74 7.51
N GLU A 240 8.53 -2.20 8.06
CA GLU A 240 8.85 -2.00 9.48
C GLU A 240 8.98 -0.51 9.82
N VAL A 241 9.60 0.28 8.96
CA VAL A 241 9.65 1.74 9.11
C VAL A 241 8.23 2.33 9.10
N TYR A 242 7.40 1.98 8.11
CA TYR A 242 6.01 2.44 8.00
C TYR A 242 5.18 2.15 9.27
N ARG A 243 5.26 0.91 9.78
CA ARG A 243 4.49 0.46 10.95
C ARG A 243 4.87 1.22 12.22
N ARG A 244 6.12 1.66 12.33
CA ARG A 244 6.64 2.38 13.51
C ARG A 244 6.30 3.87 13.52
N TYR A 245 5.89 4.44 12.39
CA TYR A 245 5.39 5.82 12.36
C TYR A 245 3.98 5.93 12.93
N ASN A 246 3.79 6.90 13.84
CA ASN A 246 2.47 7.23 14.39
C ASN A 246 1.59 7.93 13.35
N ASN A 247 0.27 7.76 13.49
CA ASN A 247 -0.73 8.45 12.70
C ASN A 247 -1.07 9.82 13.32
N ILE A 248 -0.09 10.71 13.33
CA ILE A 248 -0.24 12.08 13.85
C ILE A 248 -0.24 13.11 12.72
N PRO A 249 -0.81 14.31 12.94
CA PRO A 249 -1.03 15.27 11.84
C PRO A 249 0.22 15.69 11.08
N PHE A 250 1.40 15.67 11.71
CA PHE A 250 2.64 16.18 11.10
C PHE A 250 3.76 15.12 11.02
N HIS A 251 4.28 14.64 12.15
CA HIS A 251 5.36 13.63 12.15
C HIS A 251 4.83 12.21 11.89
N ASN A 252 4.32 11.99 10.68
CA ASN A 252 3.80 10.72 10.19
C ASN A 252 4.69 10.15 9.07
N PHE A 253 4.31 8.97 8.59
CA PHE A 253 5.03 8.27 7.53
C PHE A 253 5.16 9.11 6.24
N LYS A 254 4.06 9.76 5.83
CA LYS A 254 4.07 10.63 4.65
C LYS A 254 5.06 11.79 4.79
N HIS A 255 5.21 12.37 5.98
CA HIS A 255 6.20 13.41 6.22
C HIS A 255 7.64 12.89 6.24
N CYS A 256 7.89 11.64 6.66
CA CYS A 256 9.22 11.02 6.54
C CYS A 256 9.73 11.06 5.10
N PHE A 257 8.84 10.85 4.13
CA PHE A 257 9.14 10.86 2.71
C PHE A 257 9.61 12.24 2.20
N LEU A 258 9.21 13.34 2.85
CA LEU A 258 9.62 14.71 2.49
C LEU A 258 10.99 15.10 3.06
N SER A 259 11.44 14.42 4.12
CA SER A 259 12.64 14.84 4.85
C SER A 259 13.97 14.61 4.13
N PRO A 260 14.12 13.61 3.24
CA PRO A 260 15.31 13.58 2.41
C PRO A 260 15.08 14.50 1.21
N ARG A 261 15.62 15.71 1.30
CA ARG A 261 15.97 16.47 0.09
C ARG A 261 17.08 15.68 -0.59
N TRP A 262 16.72 14.83 -1.55
CA TRP A 262 17.64 14.18 -2.46
C TRP A 262 18.01 15.15 -3.58
#